data_AF-A0A7Y3DBR3-F1
#
_entry.id   AF-A0A7Y3DBR3-F1
#
_cell.length_a   1.000
_cell.length_b   1.000
_cell.length_c   1.000
_cell.angle_alpha   90.00
_cell.angle_beta   90.00
_cell.angle_gamma   90.00
#
_symmetry.space_group_name_H-M   'P 1'
#
loop_
_entity.id
_entity.type
_entity.pdbx_description
1 polymer ?
#
loop_
_entity_poly.entity_id
_entity_poly.type
_entity_poly.pdbx_seq_one_letter_code
_entity_poly.pdbx_strand_id
1 'polypeptide(L)'
;RQLRSAWTDAWEDPSNPDPLPMPLQPRLVREAQARIQRTAHNHEGAAQLANYFVGQIVGSLNHVKSVRTVMEEFAVEYADTMERLDAIAEG
;
A
#
# COMPACT_ATOMS: atom_id res chain seq x y z
N ARG A 1 -5.61 -0.34 5.01
CA ARG A 1 -6.20 -1.19 3.97
C ARG A 1 -5.08 -1.99 3.31
N GLN A 2 -5.39 -3.03 2.56
CA GLN A 2 -4.41 -3.81 1.80
C GLN A 2 -4.48 -3.41 0.33
N LEU A 3 -3.34 -3.43 -0.37
CA LEU A 3 -3.32 -3.26 -1.82
C LEU A 3 -4.07 -4.44 -2.44
N ARG A 4 -4.97 -4.17 -3.39
CA ARG A 4 -5.67 -5.23 -4.11
C ARG A 4 -4.66 -6.03 -4.92
N SER A 5 -4.66 -7.35 -4.77
CA SER A 5 -3.77 -8.27 -5.47
C SER A 5 -4.50 -9.58 -5.78
N ALA A 6 -3.89 -10.44 -6.60
CA ALA A 6 -4.45 -11.76 -6.88
C ALA A 6 -4.67 -12.59 -5.59
N TRP A 7 -3.91 -12.30 -4.54
CA TRP A 7 -4.12 -12.88 -3.21
C TRP A 7 -5.42 -12.41 -2.57
N THR A 8 -5.68 -11.09 -2.53
CA THR A 8 -6.92 -10.58 -1.92
C THR A 8 -8.14 -10.99 -2.73
N ASP A 9 -8.03 -10.96 -4.06
CA ASP A 9 -9.12 -11.38 -4.96
C ASP A 9 -9.48 -12.86 -4.74
N ALA A 10 -8.50 -13.74 -4.56
CA ALA A 10 -8.75 -15.16 -4.30
C ALA A 10 -9.50 -15.41 -2.98
N TRP A 11 -9.23 -14.63 -1.94
CA TRP A 11 -9.95 -14.74 -0.66
C TRP A 11 -11.33 -14.06 -0.67
N GLU A 12 -11.59 -13.16 -1.62
CA GLU A 12 -12.89 -12.50 -1.80
C GLU A 12 -13.85 -13.30 -2.71
N ASP A 13 -13.34 -14.30 -3.43
CA ASP A 13 -14.14 -15.15 -4.31
C ASP A 13 -15.12 -16.04 -3.49
N PRO A 14 -16.44 -15.91 -3.69
CA PRO A 14 -17.45 -16.69 -2.97
C PRO A 14 -17.39 -18.20 -3.21
N SER A 15 -16.69 -18.66 -4.25
CA SER A 15 -16.49 -20.08 -4.50
C SER A 15 -15.43 -20.71 -3.59
N ASN A 16 -14.60 -19.88 -2.95
CA ASN A 16 -13.55 -20.32 -2.04
C ASN A 16 -14.03 -20.34 -0.59
N PRO A 17 -13.38 -21.14 0.29
CA PRO A 17 -13.73 -21.18 1.70
C PRO A 17 -13.53 -19.82 2.38
N ASP A 18 -14.41 -19.51 3.33
CA ASP A 18 -14.24 -18.35 4.20
C ASP A 18 -12.89 -18.41 4.96
N PRO A 19 -12.23 -17.25 5.16
CA PRO A 19 -11.05 -17.18 6.00
C PRO A 19 -11.32 -17.70 7.42
N LEU A 20 -10.35 -18.41 8.00
CA LEU A 20 -10.46 -18.88 9.38
C LEU A 20 -10.58 -17.71 10.38
N PRO A 21 -11.23 -17.91 11.53
CA PRO A 21 -11.25 -16.89 12.58
C PRO A 21 -9.82 -16.62 13.09
N MET A 22 -9.59 -15.38 13.50
CA MET A 22 -8.33 -14.99 14.13
C MET A 22 -8.11 -15.78 15.43
N PRO A 23 -6.88 -16.26 15.72
CA PRO A 23 -5.61 -16.03 15.00
C PRO A 23 -5.23 -17.15 14.03
N LEU A 24 -6.16 -18.05 13.68
CA LEU A 24 -5.86 -19.26 12.90
C LEU A 24 -5.51 -18.92 11.44
N GLN A 25 -6.19 -17.95 10.84
CA GLN A 25 -5.93 -17.56 9.45
C GLN A 25 -4.48 -17.08 9.24
N PRO A 26 -3.92 -16.13 10.03
CA PRO A 26 -2.51 -15.78 9.93
C PRO A 26 -1.57 -16.98 10.10
N ARG A 27 -1.90 -17.94 10.96
CA ARG A 27 -1.05 -19.13 11.15
C ARG A 27 -1.02 -20.00 9.91
N LEU A 28 -2.18 -20.19 9.26
CA LEU A 28 -2.32 -20.95 8.01
C LEU A 28 -1.51 -20.30 6.88
N VAL A 29 -1.67 -18.98 6.69
CA VAL A 29 -1.12 -18.30 5.50
C VAL A 29 0.33 -17.83 5.65
N ARG A 30 0.87 -17.79 6.88
CA ARG A 30 2.19 -17.20 7.18
C ARG A 30 3.31 -17.75 6.30
N GLU A 31 3.38 -19.07 6.13
CA GLU A 31 4.47 -19.67 5.35
C GLU A 31 4.36 -19.33 3.86
N ALA A 32 3.15 -19.39 3.31
CA ALA A 32 2.88 -19.01 1.93
C ALA A 32 3.23 -17.54 1.68
N GLN A 33 2.79 -16.64 2.57
CA GLN A 33 3.12 -15.21 2.48
C GLN A 33 4.63 -14.95 2.56
N ALA A 34 5.35 -15.64 3.44
CA ALA A 34 6.79 -15.51 3.55
C ALA A 34 7.54 -16.00 2.29
N ARG A 35 7.01 -17.00 1.58
CA ARG A 35 7.57 -17.48 0.30
C ARG A 35 7.29 -16.47 -0.82
N ILE A 36 6.07 -15.97 -0.91
CA ILE A 36 5.65 -14.94 -1.88
C ILE A 36 6.53 -13.69 -1.74
N GLN A 37 6.66 -13.15 -0.53
CA GLN A 37 7.47 -11.94 -0.28
C GLN A 37 8.95 -12.12 -0.68
N ARG A 38 9.50 -13.32 -0.47
CA ARG A 38 10.90 -13.62 -0.83
C ARG A 38 11.12 -13.68 -2.33
N THR A 39 10.14 -14.05 -3.14
CA THR A 39 10.33 -14.25 -4.59
C THR A 39 9.65 -13.19 -5.45
N ALA A 40 8.81 -12.33 -4.87
CA ALA A 40 8.04 -11.31 -5.60
C ALA A 40 8.90 -10.35 -6.44
N HIS A 41 10.15 -10.12 -6.07
CA HIS A 41 11.05 -9.24 -6.82
C HIS A 41 11.60 -9.89 -8.12
N ASN A 42 11.58 -11.22 -8.24
CA ASN A 42 12.19 -11.97 -9.35
C ASN A 42 11.25 -12.99 -10.02
N HIS A 43 10.01 -13.15 -9.56
CA HIS A 43 9.05 -14.11 -10.10
C HIS A 43 7.68 -13.47 -10.30
N GLU A 44 7.22 -13.39 -11.56
CA GLU A 44 5.99 -12.68 -11.95
C GLU A 44 4.75 -13.16 -11.19
N GLY A 45 4.53 -14.48 -11.08
CA GLY A 45 3.41 -15.01 -10.32
C GLY A 45 3.44 -14.67 -8.82
N ALA A 46 4.64 -14.55 -8.23
CA ALA A 46 4.76 -14.12 -6.83
C ALA A 46 4.55 -12.61 -6.68
N ALA A 47 4.94 -11.81 -7.68
CA ALA A 47 4.66 -10.38 -7.71
C ALA A 47 3.15 -10.09 -7.72
N GLN A 48 2.36 -10.87 -8.48
CA GLN A 48 0.90 -10.73 -8.54
C GLN A 48 0.20 -11.10 -7.21
N LEU A 49 0.77 -12.04 -6.45
CA LEU A 49 0.26 -12.44 -5.13
C LEU A 49 0.76 -11.55 -3.99
N ALA A 50 1.78 -10.73 -4.24
CA ALA A 50 2.35 -9.88 -3.22
C ALA A 50 1.29 -8.89 -2.72
N ASN A 51 1.19 -8.80 -1.39
CA ASN A 51 0.19 -7.96 -0.74
C ASN A 51 0.89 -7.11 0.31
N TYR A 52 0.55 -5.82 0.31
CA TYR A 52 1.18 -4.81 1.16
C TYR A 52 0.11 -3.95 1.81
N PHE A 53 0.36 -3.56 3.06
CA PHE A 53 -0.45 -2.56 3.73
C PHE A 53 -0.09 -1.19 3.20
N VAL A 54 -1.08 -0.49 2.65
CA VAL A 54 -0.92 0.83 2.04
C VAL A 54 -2.04 1.77 2.48
N GLY A 55 -1.72 3.07 2.50
CA GLY A 55 -2.71 4.13 2.64
C GLY A 55 -3.45 4.36 1.32
N GLN A 56 -4.59 5.06 1.39
CA GLN A 56 -5.41 5.33 0.19
C GLN A 56 -4.68 6.23 -0.84
N ILE A 57 -3.70 7.01 -0.39
CA ILE A 57 -2.91 7.93 -1.23
C ILE A 57 -1.86 7.18 -2.07
N VAL A 58 -1.66 5.88 -1.88
CA VAL A 58 -0.60 5.12 -2.61
C VAL A 58 -0.67 5.28 -4.14
N GLY A 59 -1.86 5.48 -4.70
CA GLY A 59 -2.04 5.71 -6.15
C GLY A 59 -1.42 7.01 -6.68
N SER A 60 -1.06 7.98 -5.83
CA SER A 60 -0.32 9.18 -6.25
C SER A 60 1.20 9.01 -6.22
N LEU A 61 1.72 7.91 -5.66
CA LEU A 61 3.16 7.66 -5.53
C LEU A 61 3.71 7.04 -6.81
N ASN A 62 4.18 7.89 -7.73
CA ASN A 62 4.61 7.47 -9.07
C ASN A 62 6.13 7.35 -9.26
N HIS A 63 6.92 7.81 -8.29
CA HIS A 63 8.38 7.82 -8.38
C HIS A 63 9.02 7.46 -7.05
N VAL A 64 10.16 6.77 -7.11
CA VAL A 64 11.00 6.53 -5.93
C VAL A 64 11.73 7.83 -5.60
N LYS A 65 11.50 8.35 -4.39
CA LYS A 65 12.15 9.57 -3.89
C LYS A 65 12.97 9.24 -2.65
N SER A 66 14.03 10.02 -2.44
CA SER A 66 14.78 9.95 -1.19
C SER A 66 13.96 10.55 -0.05
N VAL A 67 14.20 10.10 1.19
CA VAL A 67 13.54 10.67 2.38
C VAL A 67 13.78 12.19 2.46
N ARG A 68 14.99 12.65 2.13
CA ARG A 68 15.33 14.08 2.08
C ARG A 68 14.38 14.83 1.15
N THR A 69 14.24 14.36 -0.09
CA THR A 69 13.40 14.99 -1.11
C THR A 69 11.93 15.06 -0.64
N VAL A 70 11.41 13.99 -0.06
CA VAL A 70 10.02 13.96 0.46
C VAL A 70 9.83 15.00 1.56
N MET A 71 10.79 15.13 2.48
CA MET A 71 10.71 16.10 3.57
C MET A 71 10.84 17.55 3.07
N GLU A 72 11.68 17.79 2.07
CA GLU A 72 11.81 19.10 1.41
C GLU A 72 10.51 19.49 0.71
N GLU A 73 9.90 18.58 -0.05
CA GLU A 73 8.60 18.79 -0.71
C GLU A 73 7.51 19.12 0.31
N PHE A 74 7.42 18.40 1.43
CA PHE A 74 6.44 18.68 2.47
C PHE A 74 6.58 20.09 3.06
N ALA A 75 7.82 20.55 3.30
CA ALA A 75 8.06 21.86 3.87
C ALA A 75 7.66 22.98 2.90
N VAL A 76 8.03 22.84 1.63
CA VAL A 76 7.73 23.83 0.58
C VAL A 76 6.22 23.85 0.28
N GLU A 77 5.61 22.69 0.02
CA GLU A 77 4.17 22.62 -0.28
C GLU A 77 3.31 23.15 0.87
N TYR A 78 3.72 22.94 2.12
CA TYR A 78 3.04 23.52 3.28
C TYR A 78 3.10 25.05 3.27
N ALA A 79 4.30 25.63 3.08
CA ALA A 79 4.48 27.08 3.05
C ALA A 79 3.66 27.71 1.91
N ASP A 80 3.79 27.17 0.70
CA ASP A 80 3.05 27.63 -0.49
C ASP A 80 1.53 27.53 -0.28
N THR A 81 1.07 26.46 0.39
CA THR A 81 -0.36 26.30 0.69
C THR A 81 -0.85 27.33 1.69
N MET A 82 -0.08 27.63 2.74
CA MET A 82 -0.44 28.65 3.73
C MET A 82 -0.50 30.05 3.10
N GLU A 83 0.48 30.44 2.30
CA GLU A 83 0.47 31.73 1.59
C GLU A 83 -0.77 31.88 0.68
N ARG A 84 -1.16 30.79 -0.01
CA ARG A 84 -2.37 30.80 -0.85
C ARG A 84 -3.66 30.89 -0.03
N LEU A 85 -3.71 30.27 1.15
CA LEU A 85 -4.87 30.35 2.04
C LEU A 85 -5.02 31.75 2.61
N ASP A 86 -3.93 32.39 3.04
CA ASP A 86 -3.94 33.77 3.54
C ASP A 86 -4.41 34.74 2.46
N ALA A 87 -3.91 34.59 1.22
CA ALA A 87 -4.36 35.40 0.08
C ALA A 87 -5.86 35.24 -0.25
N ILE A 88 -6.44 34.05 -0.02
CA ILE A 88 -7.88 33.82 -0.17
C ILE A 88 -8.68 34.44 0.98
N ALA A 89 -8.11 34.46 2.19
CA ALA A 89 -8.78 34.99 3.38
C ALA A 89 -8.78 36.54 3.43
N GLU A 90 -7.79 37.18 2.82
CA GLU A 90 -7.66 38.65 2.76
C GLU A 90 -8.39 39.30 1.56
N GLY A 91 -8.89 38.50 0.60
CA GLY A 91 -9.69 38.94 -0.54
C GLY A 91 -11.18 38.76 -0.34
#